data_AF-Q875S3-F1
#
_entry.id   AF-Q875S3-F1
#
_cell.length_a   1.000
_cell.length_b   1.000
_cell.length_c   1.000
_cell.angle_alpha   90.00
_cell.angle_beta   90.00
_cell.angle_gamma   90.00
#
_symmetry.space_group_name_H-M   'P 1'
#
loop_
_entity.id
_entity.type
_entity.pdbx_description
1 polymer ?
#
loop_
_entity_poly.entity_id
_entity_poly.type
_entity_poly.pdbx_seq_one_letter_code
_entity_poly.pdbx_strand_id
1 'polypeptide(L)'
;ELHVVESVLLPKDMHPNLQLAIGLASMNKSSLFSAMYQEGTIGKGDYWEFVYEDALNLISALPLLTGKIYSNIVNDGEPLGQFNPDRDWSYNIASLLGMTFRDSVNKQHMTADQCEDFTNLVRLYCGIHVDHEGGNVSAHTTHLVGSALSDPYLSYSSGIMGLAGPLHGLAAQEVVRFLVEMNSEIESPENEKQVEEYLWKILKSNRVIPGYGHAVLRKPDPRFEAMLRFVEDRQQEFAQDKNVQLMKKMSQVAPKVLAKHGKTKNPFPNVDSASGILFHHYGIQELLFFTVIFGCSRSIGPLTQLVWDRALGLPIERPKSVDLNTIRSLCK
;
A
#
# COMPACT_ATOMS: atom_id res chain seq x y z
N GLU A 1 -23.45 7.57 -5.49
CA GLU A 1 -23.20 8.51 -6.60
C GLU A 1 -21.79 8.31 -7.14
N LEU A 2 -21.63 7.64 -8.29
CA LEU A 2 -20.34 7.41 -8.95
C LEU A 2 -19.81 8.64 -9.75
N HIS A 3 -20.63 9.69 -9.88
CA HIS A 3 -20.34 10.84 -10.75
C HIS A 3 -19.08 11.63 -10.38
N VAL A 4 -18.60 11.53 -9.15
CA VAL A 4 -17.35 12.21 -8.73
C VAL A 4 -16.12 11.56 -9.34
N VAL A 5 -16.09 10.22 -9.45
CA VAL A 5 -14.94 9.47 -10.00
C VAL A 5 -14.76 9.74 -11.50
N GLU A 6 -15.85 10.04 -12.22
CA GLU A 6 -15.82 10.37 -13.65
C GLU A 6 -15.38 11.82 -13.92
N SER A 7 -15.59 12.73 -12.97
CA SER A 7 -15.47 14.18 -13.19
C SER A 7 -14.06 14.76 -13.13
N VAL A 8 -13.06 13.99 -12.66
CA VAL A 8 -11.68 14.46 -12.52
C VAL A 8 -10.79 13.73 -13.53
N LEU A 9 -10.78 14.21 -14.78
CA LEU A 9 -9.77 13.82 -15.77
C LEU A 9 -8.43 14.45 -15.36
N LEU A 10 -7.67 13.71 -14.55
CA LEU A 10 -6.32 14.11 -14.16
C LEU A 10 -5.32 13.80 -15.27
N PRO A 11 -4.31 14.66 -15.50
CA PRO A 11 -3.24 14.39 -16.44
C PRO A 11 -2.63 13.00 -16.23
N LYS A 12 -2.42 12.26 -17.32
CA LYS A 12 -1.87 10.89 -17.29
C LYS A 12 -0.48 10.81 -16.64
N ASP A 13 0.30 11.88 -16.75
CA ASP A 13 1.63 12.03 -16.17
C ASP A 13 1.62 12.46 -14.69
N MET A 14 0.44 12.76 -14.11
CA MET A 14 0.31 13.04 -12.70
C MET A 14 0.63 11.79 -11.87
N HIS A 15 1.40 11.97 -10.78
CA HIS A 15 1.76 10.89 -9.87
C HIS A 15 0.51 10.10 -9.41
N PRO A 16 0.48 8.75 -9.49
CA PRO A 16 -0.72 7.94 -9.19
C PRO A 16 -1.32 8.18 -7.80
N ASN A 17 -0.48 8.27 -6.75
CA ASN A 17 -0.97 8.62 -5.41
C ASN A 17 -1.61 10.02 -5.31
N LEU A 18 -1.15 10.98 -6.12
CA LEU A 18 -1.78 12.31 -6.13
C LEU A 18 -3.15 12.23 -6.79
N GLN A 19 -3.29 11.41 -7.84
CA GLN A 19 -4.60 11.11 -8.42
C GLN A 19 -5.54 10.47 -7.38
N LEU A 20 -5.02 9.53 -6.58
CA LEU A 20 -5.76 8.92 -5.47
C LEU A 20 -6.18 9.95 -4.41
N ALA A 21 -5.26 10.78 -3.94
CA ALA A 21 -5.54 11.79 -2.92
C ALA A 21 -6.59 12.82 -3.41
N ILE A 22 -6.48 13.31 -4.64
CA ILE A 22 -7.44 14.25 -5.23
C ILE A 22 -8.80 13.56 -5.41
N GLY A 23 -8.83 12.33 -5.94
CA GLY A 23 -10.06 11.57 -6.10
C GLY A 23 -10.77 11.28 -4.78
N LEU A 24 -10.02 11.02 -3.71
CA LEU A 24 -10.58 10.87 -2.36
C LEU A 24 -11.16 12.18 -1.85
N ALA A 25 -10.41 13.28 -1.95
CA ALA A 25 -10.86 14.58 -1.47
C ALA A 25 -12.08 15.11 -2.24
N SER A 26 -12.17 14.85 -3.55
CA SER A 26 -13.31 15.29 -4.35
C SER A 26 -14.63 14.59 -3.97
N MET A 27 -14.56 13.38 -3.41
CA MET A 27 -15.73 12.65 -2.91
C MET A 27 -16.32 13.23 -1.62
N ASN A 28 -15.64 14.17 -0.94
CA ASN A 28 -16.16 14.78 0.28
C ASN A 28 -17.48 15.55 0.07
N LYS A 29 -17.82 15.92 -1.17
CA LYS A 29 -19.12 16.54 -1.51
C LYS A 29 -20.30 15.67 -1.06
N SER A 30 -20.11 14.35 -1.01
CA SER A 30 -21.12 13.39 -0.57
C SER A 30 -20.98 13.00 0.91
N SER A 31 -20.15 13.71 1.69
CA SER A 31 -19.96 13.42 3.12
C SER A 31 -21.21 13.74 3.94
N LEU A 32 -21.77 12.69 4.56
CA LEU A 32 -22.88 12.79 5.48
C LEU A 32 -22.45 13.45 6.79
N PHE A 33 -21.26 13.13 7.30
CA PHE A 33 -20.77 13.74 8.54
C PHE A 33 -20.58 15.25 8.38
N SER A 34 -19.98 15.69 7.28
CA SER A 34 -19.77 17.11 7.01
C SER A 34 -21.10 17.86 6.91
N ALA A 35 -22.08 17.32 6.19
CA ALA A 35 -23.40 17.92 6.05
C ALA A 35 -24.11 18.05 7.41
N MET A 36 -24.21 16.95 8.16
CA MET A 36 -24.93 16.93 9.44
C MET A 36 -24.24 17.77 10.53
N TYR A 37 -22.90 17.80 10.52
CA TYR A 37 -22.14 18.66 11.44
C TYR A 37 -22.39 20.15 11.15
N GLN A 38 -22.43 20.55 9.87
CA GLN A 38 -22.70 21.94 9.48
C GLN A 38 -24.13 22.39 9.79
N GLU A 39 -25.11 21.49 9.66
CA GLU A 39 -26.49 21.75 10.05
C GLU A 39 -26.66 21.88 11.57
N GLY A 40 -25.72 21.34 12.36
CA GLY A 40 -25.78 21.37 13.83
C GLY A 40 -26.88 20.47 14.41
N THR A 41 -27.34 19.48 13.65
CA THR A 41 -28.48 18.61 13.98
C THR A 41 -28.07 17.36 14.77
N ILE A 42 -26.77 17.10 14.92
CA ILE A 42 -26.24 15.89 15.55
C ILE A 42 -25.50 16.18 16.85
N GLY A 43 -25.70 15.33 17.87
CA GLY A 43 -24.97 15.40 19.13
C GLY A 43 -23.56 14.85 19.00
N LYS A 44 -22.65 15.27 19.91
CA LYS A 44 -21.27 14.74 19.95
C LYS A 44 -21.23 13.21 20.09
N GLY A 45 -22.20 12.63 20.80
CA GLY A 45 -22.32 11.18 20.97
C GLY A 45 -22.66 10.41 19.69
N ASP A 46 -23.17 11.11 18.67
CA ASP A 46 -23.71 10.52 17.44
C ASP A 46 -22.77 10.73 16.24
N TYR A 47 -21.65 11.46 16.42
CA TYR A 47 -20.69 11.74 15.34
C TYR A 47 -20.18 10.49 14.64
N TRP A 48 -20.03 9.39 15.38
CA TRP A 48 -19.50 8.14 14.85
C TRP A 48 -20.44 7.48 13.84
N GLU A 49 -21.75 7.70 13.92
CA GLU A 49 -22.72 7.08 13.01
C GLU A 49 -22.50 7.58 11.58
N PHE A 50 -22.36 8.90 11.42
CA PHE A 50 -22.13 9.52 10.11
C PHE A 50 -20.70 9.31 9.61
N VAL A 51 -19.72 9.27 10.52
CA VAL A 51 -18.34 8.90 10.16
C VAL A 51 -18.24 7.44 9.73
N TYR A 52 -19.04 6.55 10.31
CA TYR A 52 -19.14 5.15 9.90
C TYR A 52 -19.72 5.02 8.48
N GLU A 53 -20.82 5.69 8.18
CA GLU A 53 -21.39 5.70 6.84
C GLU A 53 -20.41 6.25 5.79
N ASP A 54 -19.77 7.39 6.07
CA ASP A 54 -18.76 7.97 5.17
C ASP A 54 -17.55 7.06 5.00
N ALA A 55 -17.07 6.39 6.06
CA ALA A 55 -15.98 5.43 5.98
C ALA A 55 -16.32 4.22 5.10
N LEU A 56 -17.51 3.65 5.24
CA LEU A 56 -17.97 2.54 4.40
C LEU A 56 -18.18 2.97 2.94
N ASN A 57 -18.77 4.14 2.71
CA ASN A 57 -18.94 4.70 1.37
C ASN A 57 -17.58 4.90 0.68
N LEU A 58 -16.59 5.42 1.41
CA LEU A 58 -15.23 5.59 0.91
C LEU A 58 -14.55 4.25 0.59
N ILE A 59 -14.59 3.27 1.52
CA ILE A 59 -14.00 1.94 1.32
C ILE A 59 -14.63 1.22 0.12
N SER A 60 -15.95 1.32 -0.04
CA SER A 60 -16.66 0.70 -1.17
C SER A 60 -16.34 1.33 -2.52
N ALA A 61 -16.04 2.64 -2.57
CA ALA A 61 -15.67 3.36 -3.78
C ALA A 61 -14.20 3.16 -4.21
N LEU A 62 -13.32 2.76 -3.29
CA LEU A 62 -11.88 2.65 -3.55
C LEU A 62 -11.46 1.71 -4.68
N PRO A 63 -12.09 0.53 -4.91
CA PRO A 63 -11.79 -0.31 -6.06
C PRO A 63 -12.00 0.43 -7.39
N LEU A 64 -13.12 1.16 -7.51
CA LEU A 64 -13.47 1.95 -8.70
C LEU A 64 -12.44 3.04 -8.96
N LEU A 65 -12.08 3.79 -7.91
CA LEU A 65 -11.06 4.84 -8.01
C LEU A 65 -9.68 4.27 -8.36
N THR A 66 -9.29 3.15 -7.71
CA THR A 66 -8.04 2.43 -7.98
C THR A 66 -7.97 1.97 -9.44
N GLY A 67 -9.04 1.35 -9.94
CA GLY A 67 -9.17 0.92 -11.32
C GLY A 67 -9.11 2.07 -12.32
N LYS A 68 -9.80 3.18 -12.03
CA LYS A 68 -9.79 4.38 -12.88
C LYS A 68 -8.40 5.01 -12.97
N ILE A 69 -7.67 5.08 -11.86
CA ILE A 69 -6.29 5.57 -11.85
C ILE A 69 -5.40 4.64 -12.67
N TYR A 70 -5.54 3.32 -12.49
CA TYR A 70 -4.77 2.37 -13.26
C TYR A 70 -5.03 2.48 -14.76
N SER A 71 -6.31 2.51 -15.15
CA SER A 71 -6.69 2.66 -16.55
C SER A 71 -6.25 3.99 -17.15
N ASN A 72 -6.25 5.08 -16.38
CA ASN A 72 -5.66 6.36 -16.81
C ASN A 72 -4.19 6.20 -17.19
N ILE A 73 -3.42 5.47 -16.38
CA ILE A 73 -1.98 5.25 -16.58
C ILE A 73 -1.72 4.34 -17.79
N VAL A 74 -2.46 3.24 -17.93
CA VAL A 74 -2.09 2.18 -18.89
C VAL A 74 -2.99 2.10 -20.13
N ASN A 75 -4.14 2.75 -20.12
CA ASN A 75 -5.18 2.60 -21.15
C ASN A 75 -5.95 3.90 -21.42
N ASP A 76 -5.31 5.06 -21.25
CA ASP A 76 -5.88 6.39 -21.51
C ASP A 76 -7.24 6.65 -20.84
N GLY A 77 -7.46 6.00 -19.69
CA GLY A 77 -8.66 6.14 -18.88
C GLY A 77 -9.80 5.21 -19.26
N GLU A 78 -9.66 4.45 -20.36
CA GLU A 78 -10.65 3.49 -20.83
C GLU A 78 -10.76 2.29 -19.88
N PRO A 79 -11.99 1.87 -19.48
CA PRO A 79 -12.18 0.79 -18.53
C PRO A 79 -11.47 -0.51 -18.93
N LEU A 80 -10.79 -1.13 -17.96
CA LEU A 80 -10.12 -2.43 -18.14
C LEU A 80 -10.99 -3.61 -17.66
N GLY A 81 -12.04 -3.34 -16.90
CA GLY A 81 -12.98 -4.32 -16.42
C GLY A 81 -14.19 -3.66 -15.80
N GLN A 82 -15.06 -4.49 -15.24
CA GLN A 82 -16.34 -4.07 -14.68
C GLN A 82 -16.43 -4.41 -13.19
N PHE A 83 -17.10 -3.54 -12.45
CA PHE A 83 -17.48 -3.82 -11.07
C PHE A 83 -18.64 -4.81 -11.06
N ASN A 84 -18.51 -5.86 -10.25
CA ASN A 84 -19.47 -6.92 -10.07
C ASN A 84 -19.95 -6.94 -8.60
N PRO A 85 -21.22 -6.56 -8.32
CA PRO A 85 -21.75 -6.51 -6.96
C PRO A 85 -21.89 -7.88 -6.29
N ASP A 86 -21.92 -8.97 -7.06
CA ASP A 86 -22.01 -10.34 -6.54
C ASP A 86 -20.64 -10.92 -6.16
N ARG A 87 -19.57 -10.11 -6.24
CA ARG A 87 -18.19 -10.50 -5.99
C ARG A 87 -17.57 -9.71 -4.84
N ASP A 88 -16.55 -10.30 -4.21
CA ASP A 88 -15.86 -9.67 -3.11
C ASP A 88 -15.05 -8.43 -3.54
N TRP A 89 -14.65 -7.63 -2.54
CA TRP A 89 -13.95 -6.37 -2.76
C TRP A 89 -12.61 -6.54 -3.50
N SER A 90 -11.87 -7.61 -3.20
CA SER A 90 -10.57 -7.88 -3.84
C SER A 90 -10.73 -8.37 -5.29
N TYR A 91 -11.77 -9.17 -5.57
CA TYR A 91 -12.14 -9.52 -6.94
C TYR A 91 -12.42 -8.28 -7.78
N ASN A 92 -13.17 -7.33 -7.24
CA ASN A 92 -13.48 -6.08 -7.92
C ASN A 92 -12.23 -5.25 -8.22
N ILE A 93 -11.27 -5.19 -7.28
CA ILE A 93 -9.96 -4.59 -7.56
C ILE A 93 -9.28 -5.31 -8.74
N ALA A 94 -9.18 -6.64 -8.69
CA ALA A 94 -8.52 -7.42 -9.74
C ALA A 94 -9.20 -7.22 -11.12
N SER A 95 -10.53 -7.20 -11.15
CA SER A 95 -11.31 -7.00 -12.37
C SER A 95 -11.05 -5.61 -12.96
N LEU A 96 -11.12 -4.57 -12.14
CA LEU A 96 -10.89 -3.19 -12.57
C LEU A 96 -9.43 -2.89 -12.96
N LEU A 97 -8.48 -3.72 -12.54
CA LEU A 97 -7.10 -3.70 -13.04
C LEU A 97 -6.90 -4.44 -14.38
N GLY A 98 -7.95 -5.08 -14.91
CA GLY A 98 -7.88 -5.84 -16.16
C GLY A 98 -7.39 -7.27 -16.02
N MET A 99 -7.44 -7.86 -14.81
CA MET A 99 -6.72 -9.09 -14.47
C MET A 99 -7.62 -10.28 -14.11
N THR A 100 -8.91 -10.23 -14.47
CA THR A 100 -9.85 -11.35 -14.28
C THR A 100 -10.29 -11.97 -15.60
N PHE A 101 -10.64 -13.25 -15.58
CA PHE A 101 -10.97 -13.99 -16.79
C PHE A 101 -12.32 -13.61 -17.42
N ARG A 102 -13.31 -13.19 -16.61
CA ARG A 102 -14.69 -12.96 -17.06
C ARG A 102 -15.10 -11.49 -17.10
N ASP A 103 -14.75 -10.75 -16.05
CA ASP A 103 -15.25 -9.39 -15.82
C ASP A 103 -14.24 -8.33 -16.29
N SER A 104 -13.21 -8.72 -17.05
CA SER A 104 -12.18 -7.78 -17.51
C SER A 104 -11.59 -8.16 -18.86
N VAL A 105 -10.80 -7.25 -19.44
CA VAL A 105 -10.12 -7.46 -20.73
C VAL A 105 -9.03 -8.53 -20.68
N ASN A 106 -8.67 -9.03 -19.49
CA ASN A 106 -7.56 -9.97 -19.26
C ASN A 106 -6.29 -9.50 -19.99
N LYS A 107 -5.76 -8.33 -19.58
CA LYS A 107 -4.69 -7.61 -20.29
C LYS A 107 -3.39 -8.41 -20.42
N GLN A 108 -3.21 -9.46 -19.62
CA GLN A 108 -2.03 -10.33 -19.65
C GLN A 108 -2.27 -11.67 -20.35
N HIS A 109 -3.45 -11.89 -20.93
CA HIS A 109 -3.82 -13.16 -21.57
C HIS A 109 -3.62 -14.37 -20.65
N MET A 110 -3.86 -14.19 -19.35
CA MET A 110 -3.71 -15.23 -18.34
C MET A 110 -4.76 -16.32 -18.53
N THR A 111 -4.40 -17.55 -18.16
CA THR A 111 -5.38 -18.64 -18.01
C THR A 111 -6.39 -18.33 -16.89
N ALA A 112 -7.48 -19.09 -16.82
CA ALA A 112 -8.46 -18.93 -15.75
C ALA A 112 -7.84 -19.13 -14.36
N ASP A 113 -6.96 -20.12 -14.21
CA ASP A 113 -6.27 -20.41 -12.94
C ASP A 113 -5.32 -19.29 -12.54
N GLN A 114 -4.58 -18.71 -13.50
CA GLN A 114 -3.70 -17.56 -13.25
C GLN A 114 -4.48 -16.30 -12.85
N CYS A 115 -5.63 -16.05 -13.47
CA CYS A 115 -6.52 -14.95 -13.05
C CYS A 115 -7.04 -15.14 -11.62
N GLU A 116 -7.39 -16.37 -11.25
CA GLU A 116 -7.83 -16.70 -9.89
C GLU A 116 -6.67 -16.55 -8.90
N ASP A 117 -5.46 -16.96 -9.27
CA ASP A 117 -4.27 -16.77 -8.46
C ASP A 117 -3.92 -15.29 -8.26
N PHE A 118 -3.99 -14.46 -9.30
CA PHE A 118 -3.85 -13.01 -9.14
C PHE A 118 -4.92 -12.44 -8.21
N THR A 119 -6.16 -12.90 -8.33
CA THR A 119 -7.24 -12.48 -7.42
C THR A 119 -6.94 -12.88 -5.97
N ASN A 120 -6.42 -14.09 -5.75
CA ASN A 120 -5.99 -14.56 -4.44
C ASN A 120 -4.78 -13.79 -3.90
N LEU A 121 -3.86 -13.35 -4.76
CA LEU A 121 -2.78 -12.44 -4.38
C LEU A 121 -3.35 -11.10 -3.90
N VAL A 122 -4.33 -10.51 -4.59
CA VAL A 122 -4.98 -9.27 -4.16
C VAL A 122 -5.68 -9.45 -2.81
N ARG A 123 -6.40 -10.57 -2.61
CA ARG A 123 -7.04 -10.91 -1.32
C ARG A 123 -6.02 -10.99 -0.19
N LEU A 124 -4.93 -11.74 -0.40
CA LEU A 124 -3.84 -11.87 0.56
C LEU A 124 -3.20 -10.51 0.85
N TYR A 125 -2.84 -9.76 -0.19
CA TYR A 125 -2.23 -8.44 -0.07
C TYR A 125 -3.11 -7.50 0.75
N CYS A 126 -4.40 -7.43 0.42
CA CYS A 126 -5.35 -6.60 1.14
C CYS A 126 -5.42 -7.02 2.61
N GLY A 127 -5.54 -8.32 2.89
CA GLY A 127 -5.62 -8.83 4.26
C GLY A 127 -4.42 -8.54 5.15
N ILE A 128 -3.21 -8.38 4.57
CA ILE A 128 -1.96 -8.18 5.35
C ILE A 128 -1.44 -6.73 5.34
N HIS A 129 -2.01 -5.83 4.54
CA HIS A 129 -1.63 -4.40 4.51
C HIS A 129 -2.69 -3.45 5.10
N VAL A 130 -3.85 -3.99 5.53
CA VAL A 130 -4.99 -3.21 6.06
C VAL A 130 -4.62 -2.22 7.15
N ASP A 131 -3.72 -2.60 8.06
CA ASP A 131 -3.30 -1.76 9.18
C ASP A 131 -1.91 -2.12 9.70
N HIS A 132 -1.24 -1.17 10.36
CA HIS A 132 0.00 -1.41 11.08
C HIS A 132 0.25 -0.31 12.14
N GLU A 133 -0.62 -0.27 13.16
CA GLU A 133 -0.62 0.72 14.25
C GLU A 133 -0.87 2.18 13.79
N GLY A 134 -0.96 3.11 14.75
CA GLY A 134 -1.22 4.52 14.49
C GLY A 134 0.00 5.40 14.25
N GLY A 135 1.23 4.91 14.51
CA GLY A 135 2.44 5.73 14.47
C GLY A 135 3.04 5.96 13.08
N ASN A 136 2.59 5.20 12.08
CA ASN A 136 3.03 5.40 10.70
C ASN A 136 2.36 6.66 10.10
N VAL A 137 3.05 7.33 9.16
CA VAL A 137 2.66 8.67 8.69
C VAL A 137 1.24 8.71 8.13
N SER A 138 0.80 7.69 7.38
CA SER A 138 -0.54 7.68 6.77
C SER A 138 -1.65 7.49 7.79
N ALA A 139 -1.48 6.57 8.74
CA ALA A 139 -2.43 6.37 9.83
C ALA A 139 -2.48 7.60 10.76
N HIS A 140 -1.32 8.10 11.19
CA HIS A 140 -1.25 9.27 12.08
C HIS A 140 -1.83 10.52 11.42
N THR A 141 -1.53 10.78 10.14
CA THR A 141 -2.09 11.93 9.43
C THR A 141 -3.61 11.84 9.30
N THR A 142 -4.14 10.64 9.03
CA THR A 142 -5.59 10.41 9.00
C THR A 142 -6.23 10.72 10.36
N HIS A 143 -5.63 10.21 11.44
CA HIS A 143 -6.06 10.50 12.81
C HIS A 143 -5.98 12.00 13.15
N LEU A 144 -4.85 12.65 12.87
CA LEU A 144 -4.57 14.04 13.18
C LEU A 144 -5.58 14.98 12.50
N VAL A 145 -5.80 14.81 11.20
CA VAL A 145 -6.78 15.60 10.44
C VAL A 145 -8.20 15.31 10.92
N GLY A 146 -8.53 14.04 11.18
CA GLY A 146 -9.80 13.62 11.76
C GLY A 146 -10.06 14.18 13.16
N SER A 147 -9.03 14.41 13.98
CA SER A 147 -9.15 14.98 15.32
C SER A 147 -9.66 16.43 15.32
N ALA A 148 -9.50 17.13 14.19
CA ALA A 148 -10.08 18.44 13.94
C ALA A 148 -11.53 18.38 13.42
N LEU A 149 -12.17 17.20 13.47
CA LEU A 149 -13.51 16.92 12.94
C LEU A 149 -13.62 17.13 11.41
N SER A 150 -12.54 16.86 10.69
CA SER A 150 -12.65 16.65 9.24
C SER A 150 -13.33 15.32 8.95
N ASP A 151 -14.10 15.25 7.86
CA ASP A 151 -14.76 14.03 7.42
C ASP A 151 -13.75 12.94 6.98
N PRO A 152 -14.19 11.66 6.85
CA PRO A 152 -13.33 10.56 6.42
C PRO A 152 -12.61 10.76 5.08
N TYR A 153 -13.22 11.45 4.13
CA TYR A 153 -12.64 11.67 2.80
C TYR A 153 -11.42 12.60 2.87
N LEU A 154 -11.56 13.74 3.55
CA LEU A 154 -10.46 14.69 3.73
C LEU A 154 -9.36 14.12 4.63
N SER A 155 -9.75 13.42 5.70
CA SER A 155 -8.82 12.79 6.63
C SER A 155 -7.97 11.73 5.93
N TYR A 156 -8.62 10.83 5.19
CA TYR A 156 -7.91 9.75 4.50
C TYR A 156 -7.12 10.24 3.29
N SER A 157 -7.64 11.21 2.54
CA SER A 157 -6.88 11.87 1.46
C SER A 157 -5.56 12.46 1.98
N SER A 158 -5.58 13.11 3.14
CA SER A 158 -4.38 13.63 3.80
C SER A 158 -3.42 12.49 4.19
N GLY A 159 -3.96 11.39 4.70
CA GLY A 159 -3.21 10.15 4.96
C GLY A 159 -2.50 9.60 3.71
N ILE A 160 -3.16 9.62 2.54
CA ILE A 160 -2.58 9.21 1.26
C ILE A 160 -1.46 10.16 0.81
N MET A 161 -1.59 11.46 1.04
CA MET A 161 -0.49 12.40 0.77
C MET A 161 0.75 12.07 1.61
N GLY A 162 0.56 11.71 2.89
CA GLY A 162 1.63 11.19 3.74
C GLY A 162 2.20 9.85 3.26
N LEU A 163 1.34 8.95 2.77
CA LEU A 163 1.74 7.66 2.20
C LEU A 163 2.60 7.80 0.94
N ALA A 164 2.38 8.84 0.13
CA ALA A 164 3.17 9.13 -1.06
C ALA A 164 4.62 9.55 -0.74
N GLY A 165 4.94 9.85 0.52
CA GLY A 165 6.28 10.20 0.96
C GLY A 165 7.29 9.06 0.71
N PRO A 166 8.50 9.36 0.19
CA PRO A 166 9.52 8.33 -0.10
C PRO A 166 9.89 7.43 1.07
N LEU A 167 9.85 7.97 2.30
CA LEU A 167 10.18 7.24 3.52
C LEU A 167 9.01 6.39 4.07
N HIS A 168 7.87 6.34 3.36
CA HIS A 168 6.70 5.56 3.78
C HIS A 168 6.24 4.57 2.70
N GLY A 169 5.75 5.06 1.56
CA GLY A 169 5.04 4.21 0.59
C GLY A 169 5.87 3.57 -0.53
N LEU A 170 7.19 3.77 -0.59
CA LEU A 170 8.00 3.37 -1.75
C LEU A 170 8.84 2.08 -1.55
N ALA A 171 8.78 1.44 -0.38
CA ALA A 171 9.64 0.28 -0.09
C ALA A 171 9.46 -0.87 -1.12
N ALA A 172 8.22 -1.23 -1.47
CA ALA A 172 7.95 -2.31 -2.41
C ALA A 172 8.51 -2.04 -3.82
N GLN A 173 8.39 -0.82 -4.34
CA GLN A 173 8.95 -0.48 -5.65
C GLN A 173 10.48 -0.42 -5.64
N GLU A 174 11.10 -0.02 -4.54
CA GLU A 174 12.57 -0.04 -4.39
C GLU A 174 13.09 -1.48 -4.39
N VAL A 175 12.40 -2.40 -3.70
CA VAL A 175 12.71 -3.84 -3.73
C VAL A 175 12.61 -4.39 -5.15
N VAL A 176 11.55 -4.07 -5.89
CA VAL A 176 11.40 -4.55 -7.27
C VAL A 176 12.52 -4.03 -8.16
N ARG A 177 12.85 -2.73 -8.12
CA ARG A 177 13.98 -2.17 -8.88
C ARG A 177 15.29 -2.89 -8.54
N PHE A 178 15.53 -3.09 -7.25
CA PHE A 178 16.72 -3.77 -6.76
C PHE A 178 16.83 -5.21 -7.26
N LEU A 179 15.74 -5.98 -7.21
CA LEU A 179 15.71 -7.36 -7.69
C LEU A 179 15.95 -7.43 -9.20
N VAL A 180 15.28 -6.57 -9.98
CA VAL A 180 15.45 -6.53 -11.44
C VAL A 180 16.88 -6.13 -11.82
N GLU A 181 17.45 -5.10 -11.17
CA GLU A 181 18.83 -4.65 -11.40
C GLU A 181 19.83 -5.77 -11.05
N MET A 182 19.71 -6.38 -9.86
CA MET A 182 20.57 -7.49 -9.46
C MET A 182 20.48 -8.67 -10.43
N ASN A 183 19.27 -9.05 -10.84
CA ASN A 183 19.06 -10.16 -11.76
C ASN A 183 19.67 -9.90 -13.15
N SER A 184 19.91 -8.64 -13.54
CA SER A 184 20.61 -8.28 -14.77
C SER A 184 22.14 -8.38 -14.67
N GLU A 185 22.70 -8.40 -13.46
CA GLU A 185 24.15 -8.48 -13.21
C GLU A 185 24.63 -9.89 -12.80
N ILE A 186 23.73 -10.77 -12.37
CA ILE A 186 24.06 -12.15 -11.99
C ILE A 186 23.65 -13.14 -13.09
N GLU A 187 24.35 -14.27 -13.17
CA GLU A 187 24.05 -15.32 -14.15
C GLU A 187 22.74 -16.05 -13.84
N SER A 188 22.51 -16.31 -12.55
CA SER A 188 21.36 -17.06 -12.07
C SER A 188 21.06 -16.74 -10.60
N PRO A 189 19.77 -16.64 -10.22
CA PRO A 189 19.35 -16.60 -8.82
C PRO A 189 19.85 -17.78 -7.98
N GLU A 190 20.19 -18.92 -8.60
CA GLU A 190 20.75 -20.08 -7.88
C GLU A 190 22.23 -19.94 -7.54
N ASN A 191 22.94 -18.98 -8.16
CA ASN A 191 24.33 -18.71 -7.85
C ASN A 191 24.46 -17.87 -6.56
N GLU A 192 24.34 -18.55 -5.40
CA GLU A 192 24.41 -17.91 -4.07
C GLU A 192 25.68 -17.05 -3.90
N LYS A 193 26.81 -17.45 -4.49
CA LYS A 193 28.06 -16.68 -4.44
C LYS A 193 27.93 -15.31 -5.12
N GLN A 194 27.36 -15.26 -6.34
CA GLN A 194 27.14 -13.98 -7.03
C GLN A 194 26.12 -13.10 -6.31
N VAL A 195 25.08 -13.69 -5.72
CA VAL A 195 24.12 -12.96 -4.88
C VAL A 195 24.84 -12.35 -3.67
N GLU A 196 25.64 -13.13 -2.93
CA GLU A 196 26.44 -12.62 -1.81
C GLU A 196 27.39 -11.50 -2.24
N GLU A 197 28.12 -11.67 -3.35
CA GLU A 197 29.05 -10.68 -3.90
C GLU A 197 28.34 -9.37 -4.24
N TYR A 198 27.16 -9.45 -4.87
CA TYR A 198 26.35 -8.28 -5.18
C TYR A 198 25.91 -7.57 -3.89
N LEU A 199 25.40 -8.30 -2.89
CA LEU A 199 25.00 -7.70 -1.62
C LEU A 199 26.16 -6.99 -0.91
N TRP A 200 27.35 -7.59 -0.92
CA TRP A 200 28.56 -6.93 -0.40
C TRP A 200 28.96 -5.70 -1.20
N LYS A 201 28.83 -5.71 -2.54
CA LYS A 201 29.04 -4.53 -3.39
C LYS A 201 28.14 -3.37 -2.96
N ILE A 202 26.85 -3.63 -2.71
CA ILE A 202 25.89 -2.62 -2.23
C ILE A 202 26.29 -2.08 -0.86
N LEU A 203 26.54 -2.95 0.12
CA LEU A 203 26.90 -2.55 1.48
C LEU A 203 28.23 -1.78 1.54
N LYS A 204 29.23 -2.17 0.75
CA LYS A 204 30.52 -1.46 0.64
C LYS A 204 30.37 -0.07 0.01
N SER A 205 29.32 0.16 -0.77
CA SER A 205 28.96 1.47 -1.32
C SER A 205 28.17 2.37 -0.35
N ASN A 206 28.08 1.99 0.93
CA ASN A 206 27.27 2.67 1.95
C ASN A 206 25.77 2.75 1.62
N ARG A 207 25.28 1.84 0.77
CA ARG A 207 23.86 1.64 0.50
C ARG A 207 23.29 0.54 1.37
N VAL A 208 21.98 0.57 1.58
CA VAL A 208 21.23 -0.46 2.32
C VAL A 208 20.65 -1.51 1.36
N ILE A 209 20.28 -2.67 1.87
CA ILE A 209 19.57 -3.71 1.09
C ILE A 209 18.06 -3.46 1.25
N PRO A 210 17.33 -3.06 0.20
CA PRO A 210 15.90 -2.77 0.30
C PRO A 210 15.11 -3.97 0.83
N GLY A 211 14.16 -3.70 1.73
CA GLY A 211 13.32 -4.73 2.36
C GLY A 211 13.92 -5.43 3.59
N TYR A 212 15.21 -5.23 3.89
CA TYR A 212 15.90 -5.88 5.00
C TYR A 212 16.42 -4.85 6.02
N GLY A 213 16.45 -5.25 7.30
CA GLY A 213 17.11 -4.45 8.36
C GLY A 213 16.18 -3.65 9.28
N HIS A 214 14.98 -4.18 9.56
CA HIS A 214 13.98 -3.47 10.36
C HIS A 214 14.44 -3.22 11.82
N ALA A 215 14.12 -2.04 12.36
CA ALA A 215 14.54 -1.65 13.72
C ALA A 215 13.93 -2.52 14.83
N VAL A 216 12.73 -3.08 14.59
CA VAL A 216 11.90 -3.73 15.61
C VAL A 216 11.76 -5.24 15.45
N LEU A 217 11.64 -5.75 14.22
CA LEU A 217 11.33 -7.16 13.96
C LEU A 217 12.52 -8.07 14.23
N ARG A 218 12.43 -8.97 15.22
CA ARG A 218 13.52 -9.89 15.61
C ARG A 218 13.51 -11.23 14.87
N LYS A 219 12.56 -11.44 13.97
CA LYS A 219 12.36 -12.61 13.11
C LYS A 219 11.71 -12.13 11.80
N PRO A 220 11.64 -12.96 10.75
CA PRO A 220 10.92 -12.60 9.53
C PRO A 220 9.51 -12.10 9.83
N ASP A 221 9.10 -11.09 9.09
CA ASP A 221 7.74 -10.57 9.15
C ASP A 221 6.74 -11.67 8.75
N PRO A 222 5.73 -12.01 9.57
CA PRO A 222 4.74 -13.02 9.22
C PRO A 222 4.01 -12.69 7.90
N ARG A 223 3.92 -11.41 7.54
CA ARG A 223 3.33 -10.97 6.26
C ARG A 223 4.25 -11.33 5.09
N PHE A 224 5.56 -11.24 5.27
CA PHE A 224 6.52 -11.75 4.30
C PHE A 224 6.41 -13.27 4.17
N GLU A 225 6.34 -13.99 5.29
CA GLU A 225 6.18 -15.46 5.30
C GLU A 225 4.91 -15.90 4.57
N ALA A 226 3.79 -15.19 4.74
CA ALA A 226 2.55 -15.46 4.02
C ALA A 226 2.70 -15.30 2.50
N MET A 227 3.40 -14.26 2.04
CA MET A 227 3.68 -14.03 0.62
C MET A 227 4.68 -15.04 0.05
N LEU A 228 5.67 -15.44 0.84
CA LEU A 228 6.60 -16.51 0.46
C LEU A 228 5.85 -17.83 0.29
N ARG A 229 4.96 -18.17 1.23
CA ARG A 229 4.11 -19.37 1.13
C ARG A 229 3.20 -19.33 -0.09
N PHE A 230 2.64 -18.18 -0.45
CA PHE A 230 1.85 -18.02 -1.66
C PHE A 230 2.61 -18.49 -2.92
N VAL A 231 3.90 -18.17 -2.99
CA VAL A 231 4.82 -18.59 -4.07
C VAL A 231 5.17 -20.08 -3.95
N GLU A 232 5.45 -20.57 -2.74
CA GLU A 232 5.82 -21.97 -2.51
C GLU A 232 4.68 -22.94 -2.81
N ASP A 233 3.43 -22.55 -2.57
CA ASP A 233 2.24 -23.34 -2.90
C ASP A 233 1.94 -23.34 -4.42
N ARG A 234 2.63 -22.49 -5.21
CA ARG A 234 2.44 -22.28 -6.65
C ARG A 234 3.74 -22.37 -7.44
N GLN A 235 4.57 -23.36 -7.13
CA GLN A 235 5.93 -23.44 -7.69
C GLN A 235 5.97 -23.43 -9.23
N GLN A 236 4.99 -24.06 -9.89
CA GLN A 236 4.95 -24.14 -11.35
C GLN A 236 4.73 -22.76 -11.99
N GLU A 237 3.90 -21.91 -11.39
CA GLU A 237 3.63 -20.55 -11.88
C GLU A 237 4.91 -19.71 -11.84
N PHE A 238 5.62 -19.75 -10.72
CA PHE A 238 6.76 -18.89 -10.48
C PHE A 238 8.11 -19.46 -10.94
N ALA A 239 8.18 -20.72 -11.40
CA ALA A 239 9.43 -21.43 -11.68
C ALA A 239 10.35 -20.70 -12.67
N GLN A 240 9.76 -20.05 -13.68
CA GLN A 240 10.52 -19.38 -14.75
C GLN A 240 10.76 -17.89 -14.47
N ASP A 241 10.14 -17.32 -13.44
CA ASP A 241 10.38 -15.93 -13.07
C ASP A 241 11.63 -15.82 -12.20
N LYS A 242 12.75 -15.46 -12.84
CA LYS A 242 14.03 -15.27 -12.18
C LYS A 242 14.00 -14.21 -11.08
N ASN A 243 13.17 -13.17 -11.18
CA ASN A 243 13.09 -12.15 -10.14
C ASN A 243 12.36 -12.68 -8.89
N VAL A 244 11.32 -13.50 -9.07
CA VAL A 244 10.65 -14.18 -7.95
C VAL A 244 11.56 -15.24 -7.32
N GLN A 245 12.30 -16.01 -8.12
CA GLN A 245 13.31 -16.93 -7.58
C GLN A 245 14.42 -16.18 -6.83
N LEU A 246 14.84 -15.01 -7.32
CA LEU A 246 15.81 -14.17 -6.63
C LEU A 246 15.26 -13.62 -5.32
N MET A 247 14.00 -13.20 -5.26
CA MET A 247 13.34 -12.81 -4.01
C MET A 247 13.39 -13.94 -2.97
N LYS A 248 13.09 -15.19 -3.38
CA LYS A 248 13.21 -16.37 -2.50
C LYS A 248 14.65 -16.58 -2.03
N LYS A 249 15.62 -16.51 -2.94
CA LYS A 249 17.05 -16.66 -2.59
C LYS A 249 17.52 -15.58 -1.62
N MET A 250 17.11 -14.33 -1.87
CA MET A 250 17.41 -13.18 -1.02
C MET A 250 16.96 -13.39 0.43
N SER A 251 15.79 -14.02 0.63
CA SER A 251 15.28 -14.32 1.98
C SER A 251 16.20 -15.23 2.81
N GLN A 252 17.03 -16.03 2.15
CA GLN A 252 17.98 -16.94 2.77
C GLN A 252 19.39 -16.33 2.89
N VAL A 253 19.81 -15.57 1.87
CA VAL A 253 21.18 -15.07 1.75
C VAL A 253 21.37 -13.72 2.44
N ALA A 254 20.45 -12.77 2.25
CA ALA A 254 20.59 -11.42 2.80
C ALA A 254 20.70 -11.39 4.33
N PRO A 255 19.94 -12.20 5.10
CA PRO A 255 20.10 -12.22 6.55
C PRO A 255 21.51 -12.65 7.00
N LYS A 256 22.11 -13.64 6.32
CA LYS A 256 23.47 -14.11 6.60
C LYS A 256 24.51 -13.02 6.30
N VAL A 257 24.38 -12.34 5.15
CA VAL A 257 25.30 -11.27 4.74
C VAL A 257 25.21 -10.08 5.69
N LEU A 258 24.00 -9.65 6.06
CA LEU A 258 23.79 -8.53 6.98
C LEU A 258 24.29 -8.84 8.40
N ALA A 259 24.13 -10.09 8.86
CA ALA A 259 24.71 -10.54 10.12
C ALA A 259 26.25 -10.47 10.10
N LYS A 260 26.89 -10.94 9.02
CA LYS A 260 28.35 -10.83 8.82
C LYS A 260 28.82 -9.38 8.71
N HIS A 261 28.02 -8.50 8.11
CA HIS A 261 28.32 -7.05 8.01
C HIS A 261 28.27 -6.33 9.37
N GLY A 262 27.48 -6.83 10.32
CA GLY A 262 27.54 -6.40 11.73
C GLY A 262 26.92 -5.04 12.06
N LYS A 263 26.41 -4.29 11.08
CA LYS A 263 25.73 -3.00 11.31
C LYS A 263 24.21 -3.13 11.50
N THR A 264 23.62 -4.25 11.08
CA THR A 264 22.17 -4.44 11.08
C THR A 264 21.74 -5.25 12.30
N LYS A 265 20.95 -4.63 13.19
CA LYS A 265 20.50 -5.27 14.42
C LYS A 265 19.57 -6.47 14.17
N ASN A 266 18.60 -6.31 13.26
CA ASN A 266 17.72 -7.40 12.87
C ASN A 266 17.72 -7.56 11.34
N PRO A 267 18.37 -8.60 10.79
CA PRO A 267 18.66 -8.70 9.37
C PRO A 267 17.53 -9.38 8.56
N PHE A 268 16.29 -9.34 9.06
CA PHE A 268 15.16 -10.09 8.49
C PHE A 268 14.36 -9.27 7.47
N PRO A 269 13.68 -9.95 6.51
CA PRO A 269 12.82 -9.30 5.54
C PRO A 269 11.50 -8.81 6.17
N ASN A 270 10.95 -7.76 5.58
CA ASN A 270 9.58 -7.28 5.81
C ASN A 270 8.66 -7.63 4.61
N VAL A 271 7.36 -7.34 4.73
CA VAL A 271 6.37 -7.60 3.66
C VAL A 271 6.75 -7.00 2.29
N ASP A 272 7.38 -5.83 2.27
CA ASP A 272 7.78 -5.13 1.04
C ASP A 272 8.86 -5.89 0.26
N SER A 273 9.57 -6.80 0.92
CA SER A 273 10.58 -7.68 0.29
C SER A 273 9.97 -8.66 -0.72
N ALA A 274 8.66 -8.92 -0.65
CA ALA A 274 7.96 -9.83 -1.55
C ALA A 274 6.80 -9.17 -2.31
N SER A 275 6.11 -8.20 -1.72
CA SER A 275 4.81 -7.76 -2.23
C SER A 275 4.86 -7.23 -3.66
N GLY A 276 5.75 -6.29 -3.96
CA GLY A 276 5.85 -5.67 -5.29
C GLY A 276 6.22 -6.66 -6.39
N ILE A 277 7.10 -7.64 -6.12
CA ILE A 277 7.58 -8.53 -7.17
C ILE A 277 6.52 -9.53 -7.64
N LEU A 278 5.56 -9.88 -6.77
CA LEU A 278 4.42 -10.73 -7.17
C LEU A 278 3.45 -9.99 -8.09
N PHE A 279 3.15 -8.71 -7.80
CA PHE A 279 2.37 -7.89 -8.74
C PHE A 279 3.11 -7.68 -10.07
N HIS A 280 4.42 -7.50 -10.01
CA HIS A 280 5.26 -7.38 -11.20
C HIS A 280 5.23 -8.65 -12.06
N HIS A 281 5.26 -9.84 -11.45
CA HIS A 281 5.12 -11.13 -12.14
C HIS A 281 3.82 -11.21 -12.95
N TYR A 282 2.68 -10.86 -12.32
CA TYR A 282 1.37 -10.83 -12.98
C TYR A 282 1.15 -9.60 -13.87
N GLY A 283 2.19 -8.83 -14.21
CA GLY A 283 2.13 -7.80 -15.24
C GLY A 283 1.56 -6.44 -14.79
N ILE A 284 1.64 -6.12 -13.49
CA ILE A 284 1.56 -4.74 -12.99
C ILE A 284 2.99 -4.20 -12.90
N GLN A 285 3.46 -3.53 -13.96
CA GLN A 285 4.85 -3.07 -14.08
C GLN A 285 5.02 -1.59 -13.71
N GLU A 286 3.91 -0.87 -13.55
CA GLU A 286 3.87 0.54 -13.18
C GLU A 286 4.23 0.71 -11.71
N LEU A 287 5.53 0.75 -11.40
CA LEU A 287 6.02 0.68 -10.01
C LEU A 287 5.39 1.71 -9.04
N LEU A 288 5.13 2.94 -9.53
CA LEU A 288 4.49 3.99 -8.72
C LEU A 288 3.03 3.68 -8.37
N PHE A 289 2.40 2.75 -9.09
CA PHE A 289 1.03 2.30 -8.83
C PHE A 289 0.94 1.35 -7.63
N PHE A 290 2.03 0.71 -7.20
CA PHE A 290 2.01 -0.18 -6.04
C PHE A 290 1.55 0.53 -4.76
N THR A 291 1.92 1.80 -4.59
CA THR A 291 1.47 2.59 -3.45
C THR A 291 -0.03 2.94 -3.53
N VAL A 292 -0.63 2.96 -4.72
CA VAL A 292 -2.09 3.11 -4.88
C VAL A 292 -2.80 1.85 -4.39
N ILE A 293 -2.31 0.66 -4.73
CA ILE A 293 -2.83 -0.62 -4.22
C ILE A 293 -2.67 -0.66 -2.69
N PHE A 294 -1.53 -0.19 -2.18
CA PHE A 294 -1.31 -0.05 -0.73
C PHE A 294 -2.33 0.91 -0.11
N GLY A 295 -2.53 2.09 -0.69
CA GLY A 295 -3.54 3.06 -0.25
C GLY A 295 -4.97 2.54 -0.33
N CYS A 296 -5.27 1.63 -1.26
CA CYS A 296 -6.57 0.95 -1.29
C CYS A 296 -6.73 0.03 -0.08
N SER A 297 -5.80 -0.91 0.12
CA SER A 297 -5.82 -1.86 1.25
C SER A 297 -5.79 -1.15 2.61
N ARG A 298 -4.89 -0.17 2.77
CA ARG A 298 -4.67 0.59 3.99
C ARG A 298 -5.91 1.36 4.42
N SER A 299 -6.92 1.58 3.57
CA SER A 299 -8.10 2.35 3.95
C SER A 299 -8.84 1.77 5.14
N ILE A 300 -8.89 0.43 5.23
CA ILE A 300 -9.65 -0.28 6.25
C ILE A 300 -9.18 0.07 7.67
N GLY A 301 -7.86 0.10 7.93
CA GLY A 301 -7.30 0.37 9.26
C GLY A 301 -7.61 1.77 9.81
N PRO A 302 -7.03 2.85 9.23
CA PRO A 302 -7.22 4.22 9.69
C PRO A 302 -8.68 4.69 9.64
N LEU A 303 -9.49 4.23 8.68
CA LEU A 303 -10.92 4.60 8.66
C LEU A 303 -11.70 3.91 9.77
N THR A 304 -11.41 2.63 10.05
CA THR A 304 -11.98 1.95 11.22
C THR A 304 -11.59 2.68 12.50
N GLN A 305 -10.31 3.05 12.64
CA GLN A 305 -9.84 3.81 13.79
C GLN A 305 -10.53 5.18 13.88
N LEU A 306 -10.76 5.87 12.76
CA LEU A 306 -11.44 7.16 12.72
C LEU A 306 -12.88 7.09 13.23
N VAL A 307 -13.61 5.99 12.94
CA VAL A 307 -14.94 5.73 13.52
C VAL A 307 -14.83 5.63 15.04
N TRP A 308 -13.87 4.85 15.55
CA TRP A 308 -13.63 4.72 16.98
C TRP A 308 -13.19 6.02 17.66
N ASP A 309 -12.40 6.85 16.97
CA ASP A 309 -12.00 8.16 17.48
C ASP A 309 -13.20 9.06 17.77
N ARG A 310 -14.26 8.95 16.95
CA ARG A 310 -15.54 9.65 17.16
C ARG A 310 -16.39 8.98 18.21
N ALA A 311 -16.49 7.65 18.20
CA ALA A 311 -17.28 6.90 19.18
C ALA A 311 -16.77 7.12 20.61
N LEU A 312 -15.45 7.21 20.78
CA LEU A 312 -14.80 7.50 22.06
C LEU A 312 -14.72 8.99 22.37
N GLY A 313 -15.14 9.86 21.44
CA GLY A 313 -15.14 11.30 21.60
C GLY A 313 -13.75 11.90 21.82
N LEU A 314 -12.71 11.29 21.20
CA LEU A 314 -11.31 11.72 21.34
C LEU A 314 -11.15 13.20 20.97
N PRO A 315 -10.35 13.96 21.74
CA PRO A 315 -10.18 15.39 21.51
C PRO A 315 -9.27 15.68 20.31
N ILE A 316 -9.21 16.95 19.94
CA ILE A 316 -8.21 17.45 18.98
C ILE A 316 -6.79 17.11 19.44
N GLU A 317 -5.98 16.58 18.52
CA GLU A 317 -4.54 16.39 18.75
C GLU A 317 -3.83 17.75 18.61
N ARG A 318 -3.18 18.19 19.69
CA ARG A 318 -2.52 19.51 19.73
C ARG A 318 -1.24 19.50 20.58
N PRO A 319 -0.16 18.88 20.10
CA PRO A 319 1.12 18.88 20.80
C PRO A 319 1.67 20.31 20.93
N LYS A 320 2.45 20.55 21.99
CA LYS A 320 3.10 21.84 22.20
C LYS A 320 4.46 21.85 21.51
N SER A 321 4.67 22.80 20.60
CA SER A 321 6.01 23.08 20.07
C SER A 321 6.82 23.92 21.07
N VAL A 322 8.12 23.66 21.14
CA VAL A 322 9.09 24.41 21.95
C VAL A 322 10.35 24.64 21.15
N ASP A 323 11.01 25.78 21.36
CA ASP A 323 12.29 26.09 20.74
C ASP A 323 13.48 25.57 21.57
N LEU A 324 14.68 25.63 21.00
CA LEU A 324 15.90 25.19 21.70
C LEU A 324 16.18 26.00 22.98
N ASN A 325 15.76 27.26 23.04
CA ASN A 325 15.95 28.08 24.24
C ASN A 325 15.07 27.61 25.38
N THR A 326 13.82 27.26 25.10
CA THR A 326 12.88 26.67 26.06
C THR A 326 13.39 25.32 26.57
N ILE A 327 13.93 24.47 25.69
CA ILE A 327 14.53 23.19 26.12
C ILE A 327 15.74 23.46 27.04
N ARG A 328 16.63 24.39 26.64
CA ARG A 328 17.80 24.75 27.46
C ARG A 328 17.42 25.29 28.84
N SER A 329 16.32 26.04 28.96
CA SER A 329 15.88 26.54 30.26
C SER A 329 15.27 25.46 31.13
N LEU A 330 14.57 24.47 30.55
CA LEU A 330 14.00 23.33 31.28
C LEU A 330 15.07 22.33 31.78
N CYS A 331 16.24 22.27 31.13
CA CYS A 331 17.34 21.38 31.51
C CYS A 331 18.31 21.97 32.55
N LYS A 332 18.17 23.25 32.91
CA LYS A 332 19.00 23.92 33.94
C LYS A 332 18.37 23.78 35.32
#